data_AF-A0A934EB26-F1
#
_entry.id   AF-A0A934EB26-F1
#
_cell.length_a   1.000
_cell.length_b   1.000
_cell.length_c   1.000
_cell.angle_alpha   90.00
_cell.angle_beta   90.00
_cell.angle_gamma   90.00
#
_symmetry.space_group_name_H-M   'P 1'
#
loop_
_entity.id
_entity.type
_entity.pdbx_description
1 polymer ?
#
loop_
_entity_poly.entity_id
_entity_poly.type
_entity_poly.pdbx_seq_one_letter_code
_entity_poly.pdbx_strand_id
1 'polypeptide(L)'
;MRKCMVLLICAATLWVAGLSIAETNNGATEMVIPSGNQGDVKFPHHQHQEALKDCMLCHDLFPQQAGSIQDLKQKGTLAQKQVMNKQCVKCHKAKKEAGEKSGPVTCAQCHVK
;
A
#
# COMPACT_ATOMS: atom_id res chain seq x y z
N MET A 1 -0.73 -20.96 65.14
CA MET A 1 -1.34 -20.91 63.79
C MET A 1 -1.72 -19.47 63.40
N ARG A 2 -0.75 -18.53 63.40
CA ARG A 2 -1.06 -17.09 63.20
C ARG A 2 0.11 -16.29 62.59
N LYS A 3 1.03 -16.99 61.92
CA LYS A 3 2.19 -16.41 61.24
C LYS A 3 2.29 -16.78 59.75
N CYS A 4 1.40 -17.64 59.25
CA CYS A 4 1.39 -18.05 57.84
C CYS A 4 0.39 -17.28 56.97
N MET A 5 -0.44 -16.41 57.55
CA MET A 5 -1.52 -15.73 56.84
C MET A 5 -1.23 -14.24 56.60
N VAL A 6 0.03 -13.91 56.33
CA VAL A 6 0.42 -12.55 55.87
C VAL A 6 1.28 -12.61 54.60
N LEU A 7 1.66 -13.81 54.14
CA LEU A 7 2.45 -14.00 52.92
C LEU A 7 1.60 -14.35 51.68
N LEU A 8 0.32 -13.96 51.70
CA LEU A 8 -0.63 -14.08 50.58
C LEU A 8 -1.05 -12.69 50.07
N ILE A 9 -0.19 -11.69 50.22
CA ILE A 9 -0.23 -10.54 49.31
C ILE A 9 0.50 -11.00 48.05
N CYS A 10 -0.22 -11.81 47.27
CA CYS A 10 0.15 -12.15 45.91
C CYS A 10 0.52 -10.85 45.22
N ALA A 11 1.78 -10.79 44.79
CA ALA A 11 2.33 -9.79 43.89
C ALA A 11 1.53 -9.81 42.57
N ALA A 12 0.36 -9.19 42.59
CA ALA A 12 -0.51 -8.99 41.46
C ALA A 12 -0.34 -7.56 40.95
N THR A 13 0.89 -7.10 40.78
CA THR A 13 1.18 -5.89 40.02
C THR A 13 1.41 -6.30 38.57
N LEU A 14 0.28 -6.55 37.92
CA LEU A 14 -0.04 -6.15 36.54
C LEU A 14 1.17 -6.07 35.59
N TRP A 15 1.53 -7.20 35.00
CA TRP A 15 2.15 -7.23 33.68
C TRP A 15 1.12 -6.72 32.67
N VAL A 16 1.05 -5.39 32.50
CA VAL A 16 0.40 -4.81 31.33
C VAL A 16 1.35 -5.08 30.16
N ALA A 17 1.19 -6.25 29.53
CA ALA A 17 1.77 -6.50 28.23
C ALA A 17 1.25 -5.41 27.29
N GLY A 18 2.12 -4.48 26.91
CA GLY A 18 1.80 -3.46 25.92
C GLY A 18 1.39 -4.16 24.64
N LEU A 19 0.10 -4.18 24.34
CA LEU A 19 -0.36 -4.49 22.99
C LEU A 19 0.16 -3.38 22.10
N SER A 20 1.29 -3.62 21.43
CA SER A 20 1.69 -2.86 20.28
C SER A 20 0.64 -3.11 19.20
N ILE A 21 -0.36 -2.22 19.11
CA ILE A 21 -1.18 -2.14 17.92
C ILE A 21 -0.21 -1.73 16.82
N ALA A 22 0.14 -2.66 15.94
CA ALA A 22 0.92 -2.34 14.76
C ALA A 22 0.10 -1.35 13.94
N GLU A 23 0.48 -0.07 13.98
CA GLU A 23 -0.13 0.95 13.15
C GLU A 23 0.16 0.58 11.69
N THR A 24 -0.88 0.19 10.96
CA THR A 24 -0.76 -0.12 9.53
C THR A 24 -0.46 1.18 8.80
N ASN A 25 0.80 1.38 8.40
CA ASN A 25 1.21 2.51 7.60
C ASN A 25 0.61 2.39 6.19
N ASN A 26 -0.52 3.08 5.98
CA ASN A 26 -1.25 3.05 4.72
C ASN A 26 -0.65 3.98 3.64
N GLY A 27 0.45 4.67 3.93
CA GLY A 27 1.02 5.69 3.05
C GLY A 27 0.10 6.91 2.85
N ALA A 28 0.52 7.80 1.95
CA ALA A 28 -0.23 9.01 1.63
C ALA A 28 -1.57 8.68 0.94
N THR A 29 -2.60 9.51 1.20
CA THR A 29 -3.92 9.38 0.58
C THR A 29 -3.88 9.50 -0.94
N GLU A 30 -3.10 10.46 -1.42
CA GLU A 30 -2.82 10.69 -2.84
C GLU A 30 -1.30 10.72 -3.05
N MET A 31 -0.86 10.24 -4.21
CA MET A 31 0.55 10.21 -4.60
C MET A 31 0.72 10.76 -6.01
N VAL A 32 1.89 11.34 -6.28
CA VAL A 32 2.27 11.74 -7.64
C VAL A 32 3.25 10.73 -8.18
N ILE A 33 2.96 10.13 -9.33
CA ILE A 33 3.85 9.22 -10.03
C ILE A 33 4.55 9.99 -11.16
N PRO A 34 5.87 10.28 -11.01
CA PRO A 34 6.62 11.00 -12.03
C PRO A 34 6.62 10.24 -13.34
N SER A 35 6.26 10.94 -14.43
CA SER A 35 6.13 10.33 -15.76
C SER A 35 6.89 11.08 -16.85
N GLY A 36 7.80 11.97 -16.44
CA GLY A 36 8.63 12.76 -17.33
C GLY A 36 7.79 13.59 -18.29
N ASN A 37 8.12 13.55 -19.59
CA ASN A 37 7.50 14.39 -20.62
C ASN A 37 6.01 14.11 -20.88
N GLN A 38 5.44 13.03 -20.32
CA GLN A 38 4.02 12.74 -20.48
C GLN A 38 3.12 13.56 -19.55
N GLY A 39 3.67 14.14 -18.48
CA GLY A 39 2.89 14.74 -17.40
C GLY A 39 2.66 13.73 -16.28
N ASP A 40 2.82 14.18 -15.04
CA ASP A 40 2.76 13.31 -13.87
C ASP A 40 1.35 12.79 -13.62
N VAL A 41 1.28 11.58 -13.06
CA VAL A 41 -0.01 10.92 -12.77
C VAL A 41 -0.36 11.15 -11.31
N LYS A 42 -1.50 11.80 -11.07
CA LYS A 42 -2.12 11.84 -9.73
C LYS A 42 -2.77 10.49 -9.45
N PHE A 43 -2.27 9.81 -8.43
CA PHE A 43 -2.67 8.46 -8.08
C PHE A 43 -3.38 8.45 -6.71
N PRO A 44 -4.71 8.23 -6.67
CA PRO A 44 -5.48 8.21 -5.44
C PRO A 44 -5.27 6.86 -4.72
N HIS A 45 -4.22 6.77 -3.92
CA HIS A 45 -3.78 5.51 -3.30
C HIS A 45 -4.81 4.92 -2.33
N HIS A 46 -5.38 5.74 -1.45
CA HIS A 46 -6.40 5.27 -0.49
C HIS A 46 -7.66 4.78 -1.19
N GLN A 47 -8.06 5.38 -2.31
CA GLN A 47 -9.20 4.87 -3.10
C GLN A 47 -8.95 3.43 -3.58
N HIS A 48 -7.71 3.09 -3.93
CA HIS A 48 -7.36 1.71 -4.30
C HIS A 48 -7.34 0.79 -3.07
N GLN A 49 -6.81 1.24 -1.93
CA GLN A 49 -6.85 0.47 -0.69
C GLN A 49 -8.28 0.21 -0.22
N GLU A 50 -9.18 1.18 -0.35
CA GLU A 50 -10.59 1.05 -0.01
C GLU A 50 -11.32 0.06 -0.90
N ALA A 51 -11.04 0.10 -2.21
CA ALA A 51 -11.69 -0.78 -3.17
C ALA A 51 -11.13 -2.22 -3.16
N LEU A 52 -9.84 -2.39 -2.86
CA LEU A 52 -9.14 -3.67 -3.05
C LEU A 52 -8.74 -4.37 -1.75
N LYS A 53 -8.48 -3.62 -0.67
CA LYS A 53 -8.08 -4.13 0.66
C LYS A 53 -6.83 -5.03 0.72
N ASP A 54 -6.18 -5.30 -0.40
CA ASP A 54 -4.96 -6.10 -0.50
C ASP A 54 -3.81 -5.28 -1.12
N CYS A 55 -2.80 -5.00 -0.30
CA CYS A 55 -1.59 -4.26 -0.69
C CYS A 55 -0.75 -5.02 -1.74
N MET A 56 -0.81 -6.35 -1.73
CA MET A 56 0.05 -7.20 -2.57
C MET A 56 -0.45 -7.29 -4.00
N LEU A 57 -1.68 -6.84 -4.28
CA LEU A 57 -2.15 -6.62 -5.65
C LEU A 57 -1.34 -5.57 -6.41
N CYS A 58 -0.48 -4.78 -5.76
CA CYS A 58 0.42 -3.85 -6.42
C CYS A 58 1.88 -4.05 -6.02
N HIS A 59 2.13 -4.32 -4.75
CA HIS A 59 3.48 -4.36 -4.18
C HIS A 59 4.18 -5.73 -4.31
N ASP A 60 3.66 -6.62 -5.15
CA ASP A 60 4.34 -7.85 -5.55
C ASP A 60 5.54 -7.57 -6.48
N LEU A 61 5.45 -6.51 -7.30
CA LEU A 61 6.47 -6.11 -8.27
C LEU A 61 7.46 -5.07 -7.74
N PHE A 62 7.16 -4.41 -6.62
CA PHE A 62 8.00 -3.38 -6.03
C PHE A 62 7.70 -3.20 -4.52
N PRO A 63 8.72 -2.87 -3.70
CA PRO A 63 8.52 -2.66 -2.27
C PRO A 63 7.48 -1.59 -1.95
N GLN A 64 6.80 -1.71 -0.80
CA GLN A 64 5.91 -0.68 -0.25
C GLN A 64 6.72 0.48 0.35
N GLN A 65 7.49 1.15 -0.51
CA GLN A 65 8.37 2.26 -0.17
C GLN A 65 8.27 3.33 -1.26
N ALA A 66 8.13 4.59 -0.85
CA ALA A 66 8.14 5.73 -1.75
C ALA A 66 9.44 5.78 -2.57
N GLY A 67 9.33 6.07 -3.87
CA GLY A 67 10.49 6.11 -4.77
C GLY A 67 10.99 4.75 -5.27
N SER A 68 10.55 3.63 -4.71
CA SER A 68 11.07 2.29 -5.07
C SER A 68 10.96 1.96 -6.57
N ILE A 69 9.85 2.34 -7.23
CA ILE A 69 9.69 2.15 -8.68
C ILE A 69 10.75 2.94 -9.46
N GLN A 70 11.08 4.16 -9.03
CA GLN A 70 12.11 5.00 -9.67
C GLN A 70 13.49 4.34 -9.50
N ASP A 71 13.81 3.92 -8.27
CA ASP A 71 15.07 3.28 -7.93
C ASP A 71 15.27 1.97 -8.72
N LEU A 72 14.23 1.15 -8.82
CA LEU A 72 14.27 -0.11 -9.58
C LEU A 72 14.43 0.14 -11.09
N LYS A 73 13.85 1.22 -11.64
CA LYS A 73 14.09 1.62 -13.03
C LYS A 73 15.53 2.09 -13.24
N GLN A 74 16.07 2.88 -12.31
CA GLN A 74 17.46 3.36 -12.37
C GLN A 74 18.46 2.21 -12.27
N LYS A 75 18.18 1.21 -11.43
CA LYS A 75 18.98 -0.03 -11.31
C LYS A 75 18.82 -0.98 -12.51
N GLY A 76 17.90 -0.70 -13.43
CA GLY A 76 17.62 -1.55 -14.58
C GLY A 76 16.88 -2.85 -14.26
N THR A 77 16.48 -3.07 -13.01
CA THR A 77 15.75 -4.27 -12.57
C THR A 77 14.26 -4.20 -12.85
N LEU A 78 13.74 -3.02 -13.19
CA LEU A 78 12.36 -2.80 -13.60
C LEU A 78 12.32 -2.05 -14.93
N ALA A 79 11.70 -2.65 -15.94
CA ALA A 79 11.62 -2.03 -17.25
C ALA A 79 10.71 -0.78 -17.23
N GLN A 80 10.97 0.15 -18.15
CA GLN A 80 10.10 1.30 -18.35
C GLN A 80 8.67 0.82 -18.65
N LYS A 81 7.68 1.49 -18.03
CA LYS A 81 6.25 1.18 -18.16
C LYS A 81 5.81 -0.21 -17.67
N GLN A 82 6.69 -1.03 -17.09
CA GLN A 82 6.34 -2.39 -16.66
C GLN A 82 5.18 -2.42 -15.65
N VAL A 83 5.29 -1.66 -14.55
CA VAL A 83 4.24 -1.59 -13.52
C VAL A 83 2.93 -1.05 -14.10
N MET A 84 3.00 0.04 -14.87
CA MET A 84 1.83 0.63 -15.53
C MET A 84 1.10 -0.38 -16.42
N ASN A 85 1.81 -1.08 -17.30
CA ASN A 85 1.20 -1.97 -18.28
C ASN A 85 0.74 -3.29 -17.65
N LYS A 86 1.54 -3.89 -16.77
CA LYS A 86 1.27 -5.22 -16.22
C LYS A 86 0.34 -5.21 -15.02
N GLN A 87 0.29 -4.10 -14.27
CA GLN A 87 -0.56 -3.97 -13.08
C GLN A 87 -1.74 -3.03 -13.33
N CYS A 88 -1.48 -1.74 -13.53
CA CYS A 88 -2.52 -0.71 -13.57
C CYS A 88 -3.49 -0.92 -14.75
N VAL A 89 -2.95 -0.87 -15.97
CA VAL A 89 -3.76 -0.96 -17.21
C VAL A 89 -4.38 -2.34 -17.35
N LYS A 90 -3.67 -3.41 -16.97
CA LYS A 90 -4.21 -4.78 -16.99
C LYS A 90 -5.44 -4.92 -16.09
N CYS A 91 -5.35 -4.47 -14.84
CA CYS A 91 -6.47 -4.52 -13.90
C CYS A 91 -7.65 -3.65 -14.38
N HIS A 92 -7.38 -2.42 -14.82
CA HIS A 92 -8.44 -1.53 -15.30
C HIS A 92 -9.13 -2.07 -16.56
N LYS A 93 -8.40 -2.68 -17.49
CA LYS A 93 -9.00 -3.32 -18.66
C LYS A 93 -9.89 -4.49 -18.25
N ALA A 94 -9.40 -5.38 -17.40
CA ALA A 94 -10.18 -6.53 -16.93
C ALA A 94 -11.49 -6.10 -16.26
N LYS A 95 -11.45 -5.10 -15.36
CA LYS A 95 -12.67 -4.56 -14.73
C LYS A 95 -13.61 -3.92 -15.74
N LYS A 96 -13.07 -3.16 -16.70
CA LYS A 96 -13.87 -2.53 -17.75
C LYS A 96 -14.56 -3.57 -18.63
N GLU A 97 -13.85 -4.63 -19.01
CA GLU A 97 -14.37 -5.75 -19.80
C GLU A 97 -15.44 -6.54 -19.04
N ALA A 98 -15.31 -6.65 -17.72
CA ALA A 98 -16.33 -7.23 -16.83
C ALA A 98 -17.55 -6.30 -16.60
N GLY A 99 -17.56 -5.08 -17.15
CA GLY A 99 -18.63 -4.11 -16.93
C GLY A 99 -18.63 -3.47 -15.53
N GLU A 100 -17.55 -3.64 -14.77
CA GLU A 100 -17.40 -3.06 -13.44
C GLU A 100 -16.90 -1.60 -13.51
N LYS A 101 -17.08 -0.87 -12.39
CA LYS A 101 -16.41 0.42 -12.21
C LYS A 101 -14.89 0.22 -12.32
N SER A 102 -14.28 0.92 -13.25
CA SER A 102 -12.88 0.80 -13.57
C SER A 102 -12.18 2.16 -13.66
N GLY A 103 -10.87 2.15 -13.49
CA GLY A 103 -10.02 3.30 -13.70
C GLY A 103 -9.68 3.54 -15.18
N PRO A 104 -8.80 4.53 -15.45
CA PRO A 104 -8.40 4.91 -16.79
C PRO A 104 -7.65 3.79 -17.53
N VAL A 105 -7.88 3.65 -18.84
CA VAL A 105 -7.26 2.59 -19.68
C VAL A 105 -6.48 3.15 -20.88
N THR A 106 -6.53 4.46 -21.12
CA THR A 106 -5.77 5.13 -22.18
C THR A 106 -4.77 6.13 -21.60
N CYS A 107 -3.72 6.44 -22.37
CA CYS A 107 -2.60 7.29 -21.91
C CYS A 107 -3.09 8.66 -21.40
N ALA A 108 -3.95 9.34 -22.18
CA ALA A 108 -4.42 10.68 -21.88
C ALA A 108 -5.37 10.75 -20.68
N GLN A 109 -5.96 9.63 -20.27
CA GLN A 109 -6.82 9.58 -19.08
C GLN A 109 -5.99 9.52 -17.78
N CYS A 110 -4.76 9.03 -17.84
CA CYS A 110 -3.83 9.04 -16.70
C CYS A 110 -2.95 10.29 -16.69
N HIS A 111 -2.43 10.67 -17.86
CA HIS A 111 -1.49 11.77 -18.06
C HIS A 111 -2.22 13.06 -18.46
N VAL A 112 -3.00 13.61 -17.52
CA VAL A 112 -3.72 14.86 -17.73
C VAL A 112 -2.74 16.03 -17.59
N LYS A 113 -2.64 16.87 -18.62
CA LYS A 113 -1.78 18.06 -18.65
C LYS A 113 -2.48 19.28 -18.05
#